data_AF-A0A5C4LSJ7-F1
#
_entry.id   AF-A0A5C4LSJ7-F1
#
_cell.length_a   1.000
_cell.length_b   1.000
_cell.length_c   1.000
_cell.angle_alpha   90.00
_cell.angle_beta   90.00
_cell.angle_gamma   90.00
#
_symmetry.space_group_name_H-M   'P 1'
#
loop_
_entity.id
_entity.type
_entity.pdbx_description
1 polymer ?
#
loop_
_entity_poly.entity_id
_entity_poly.type
_entity_poly.pdbx_seq_one_letter_code
_entity_poly.pdbx_strand_id
1 'polypeptide(L)'
;MDDLEFLDRFATGDLDDFPHADHVRMVYLQTRRAGKEDAIRFARTGLMALVEAAGNPGKYHETITTAWGRLVGDQAASDPGNDFDDFIRKNPQFLRTDLLEDYYSRARLFSPEARTRFVPPDLQPLP
;
A
#
# COMPACT_ATOMS: atom_id res chain seq x y z
N MET A 1 19.37 -4.77 2.90
CA MET A 1 18.40 -4.48 3.95
C MET A 1 17.49 -5.67 4.07
N ASP A 2 17.45 -6.28 5.25
CA ASP A 2 16.49 -7.36 5.51
C ASP A 2 15.05 -6.82 5.70
N ASP A 3 14.08 -7.70 5.82
CA ASP A 3 12.66 -7.32 5.92
C ASP A 3 12.33 -6.54 7.19
N LEU A 4 13.00 -6.81 8.31
CA LEU A 4 12.75 -6.13 9.58
C LEU A 4 13.37 -4.74 9.58
N GLU A 5 14.61 -4.63 9.11
CA GLU A 5 15.31 -3.37 8.91
C GLU A 5 14.50 -2.46 7.95
N PHE A 6 13.93 -3.02 6.89
CA PHE A 6 13.08 -2.28 5.96
C PHE A 6 11.80 -1.73 6.59
N LEU A 7 11.08 -2.55 7.36
CA LEU A 7 9.87 -2.09 8.06
C LEU A 7 10.20 -1.04 9.14
N ASP A 8 11.31 -1.19 9.87
CA ASP A 8 11.74 -0.23 10.89
C ASP A 8 12.11 1.13 10.28
N ARG A 9 12.86 1.12 9.18
CA ARG A 9 13.21 2.35 8.44
C ARG A 9 11.98 3.03 7.83
N PHE A 10 11.03 2.25 7.31
CA PHE A 10 9.73 2.82 6.89
C PHE A 10 8.99 3.47 8.06
N ALA A 11 8.92 2.79 9.22
CA ALA A 11 8.21 3.29 10.39
C ALA A 11 8.83 4.56 10.99
N THR A 12 10.15 4.71 10.86
CA THR A 12 10.91 5.87 11.37
C THR A 12 11.09 6.99 10.34
N GLY A 13 10.64 6.79 9.10
CA GLY A 13 10.74 7.79 8.03
C GLY A 13 12.14 7.90 7.40
N ASP A 14 13.01 6.91 7.60
CA ASP A 14 14.40 6.89 7.12
C ASP A 14 14.53 6.13 5.77
N LEU A 15 13.64 6.42 4.82
CA LEU A 15 13.70 5.87 3.46
C LEU A 15 13.79 7.00 2.44
N ASP A 16 14.89 7.03 1.69
CA ASP A 16 15.13 8.02 0.62
C ASP A 16 14.36 7.69 -0.66
N ASP A 17 14.44 6.44 -1.11
CA ASP A 17 13.73 5.92 -2.28
C ASP A 17 12.66 4.92 -1.83
N PHE A 18 11.40 5.18 -2.25
CA PHE A 18 10.27 4.30 -1.96
C PHE A 18 9.47 4.03 -3.25
N PRO A 19 9.98 3.19 -4.17
CA PRO A 19 9.29 2.83 -5.41
C PRO A 19 7.99 2.05 -5.17
N HIS A 20 7.19 1.88 -6.22
CA HIS A 20 5.92 1.14 -6.16
C HIS A 20 6.07 -0.27 -5.57
N ALA A 21 7.09 -1.01 -5.99
CA ALA A 21 7.34 -2.36 -5.47
C ALA A 21 7.59 -2.38 -3.95
N ASP A 22 8.23 -1.35 -3.40
CA ASP A 22 8.50 -1.24 -1.97
C ASP A 22 7.25 -0.90 -1.15
N HIS A 23 6.31 -0.15 -1.72
CA HIS A 23 4.99 0.03 -1.10
C HIS A 23 4.27 -1.32 -0.98
N VAL A 24 4.28 -2.13 -2.04
CA VAL A 24 3.67 -3.47 -2.05
C VAL A 24 4.38 -4.40 -1.07
N ARG A 25 5.73 -4.40 -1.07
CA ARG A 25 6.55 -5.18 -0.14
C ARG A 25 6.25 -4.83 1.31
N MET A 26 6.15 -3.55 1.63
CA MET A 26 5.82 -3.08 2.98
C MET A 26 4.46 -3.62 3.44
N VAL A 27 3.41 -3.51 2.61
CA VAL A 27 2.09 -4.04 2.95
C VAL A 27 2.13 -5.56 3.11
N TYR A 28 2.81 -6.27 2.21
CA TYR A 28 2.98 -7.73 2.25
C TYR A 28 3.65 -8.19 3.56
N LEU A 29 4.80 -7.62 3.89
CA LEU A 29 5.58 -7.99 5.08
C LEU A 29 4.80 -7.68 6.36
N GLN A 30 4.19 -6.50 6.44
CA GLN A 30 3.40 -6.12 7.61
C GLN A 30 2.14 -6.97 7.76
N THR A 31 1.52 -7.38 6.64
CA THR A 31 0.38 -8.30 6.67
C THR A 31 0.79 -9.66 7.23
N ARG A 32 1.92 -10.22 6.80
CA ARG A 32 2.43 -11.49 7.34
C ARG A 32 2.79 -11.40 8.82
N ARG A 33 3.25 -10.23 9.27
CA ARG A 33 3.67 -9.98 10.65
C ARG A 33 2.51 -9.74 11.61
N ALA A 34 1.51 -8.98 11.21
CA ALA A 34 0.48 -8.44 12.11
C ALA A 34 -0.95 -8.53 11.56
N GLY A 35 -1.14 -8.99 10.33
CA GLY A 35 -2.45 -9.09 9.67
C GLY A 35 -2.84 -7.85 8.85
N LYS A 36 -3.86 -8.03 8.02
CA LYS A 36 -4.32 -7.04 7.02
C LYS A 36 -4.65 -5.67 7.61
N GLU A 37 -5.44 -5.66 8.69
CA GLU A 37 -5.89 -4.39 9.28
C GLU A 37 -4.74 -3.58 9.89
N ASP A 38 -3.76 -4.25 10.49
CA ASP A 38 -2.55 -3.61 11.00
C ASP A 38 -1.64 -3.13 9.87
N ALA A 39 -1.55 -3.88 8.76
CA ALA A 39 -0.82 -3.44 7.58
C ALA A 39 -1.40 -2.17 6.97
N ILE A 40 -2.72 -2.05 6.88
CA ILE A 40 -3.39 -0.83 6.39
C ILE A 40 -3.10 0.35 7.31
N ARG A 41 -3.22 0.19 8.64
CA ARG A 41 -2.90 1.26 9.59
C ARG A 41 -1.44 1.68 9.48
N PHE A 42 -0.54 0.71 9.44
CA PHE A 42 0.90 0.93 9.32
C PHE A 42 1.27 1.71 8.05
N ALA A 43 0.73 1.28 6.90
CA ALA A 43 0.93 1.95 5.62
C ALA A 43 0.48 3.42 5.65
N ARG A 44 -0.72 3.68 6.18
CA ARG A 44 -1.28 5.03 6.30
C ARG A 44 -0.39 5.92 7.16
N THR A 45 -0.06 5.48 8.38
CA THR A 45 0.75 6.25 9.32
C THR A 45 2.16 6.51 8.78
N GLY A 46 2.85 5.48 8.27
CA GLY A 46 4.21 5.63 7.77
C GLY A 46 4.30 6.49 6.51
N LEU A 47 3.36 6.36 5.57
CA LEU A 47 3.34 7.21 4.38
C LEU A 47 3.04 8.68 4.71
N MET A 48 2.15 8.96 5.65
CA MET A 48 1.93 10.33 6.14
C MET A 48 3.22 10.91 6.73
N ALA A 49 3.91 10.17 7.60
CA ALA A 49 5.18 10.60 8.19
C ALA A 49 6.28 10.84 7.14
N LEU A 50 6.41 9.96 6.14
CA LEU A 50 7.38 10.11 5.05
C LEU A 50 7.13 11.38 4.24
N VAL A 51 5.87 11.64 3.83
CA VAL A 51 5.58 12.83 3.04
C VAL A 51 5.69 14.12 3.85
N GLU A 52 5.45 14.06 5.16
CA GLU A 52 5.68 15.18 6.08
C GLU A 52 7.17 15.48 6.24
N ALA A 53 8.00 14.46 6.49
CA ALA A 53 9.45 14.59 6.58
C ALA A 53 10.08 15.12 5.28
N ALA A 54 9.54 14.71 4.13
CA ALA A 54 9.94 15.22 2.82
C ALA A 54 9.42 16.64 2.50
N GLY A 55 8.69 17.29 3.42
CA GLY A 55 8.13 18.63 3.22
C GLY A 55 7.04 18.71 2.15
N ASN A 56 6.42 17.59 1.79
CA ASN A 56 5.38 17.52 0.76
C ASN A 56 4.16 16.69 1.22
N PRO A 57 3.48 17.10 2.31
CA PRO A 57 2.33 16.38 2.85
C PRO A 57 1.21 16.19 1.82
N GLY A 58 1.15 17.08 0.82
CA GLY A 58 0.24 16.99 -0.30
C GLY A 58 0.41 15.70 -1.10
N LYS A 59 1.54 14.99 -1.08
CA LYS A 59 1.69 13.72 -1.84
C LYS A 59 0.82 12.59 -1.29
N TYR A 60 0.44 12.61 -0.02
CA TYR A 60 -0.38 11.55 0.57
C TYR A 60 -1.76 11.44 -0.10
N HIS A 61 -2.27 10.21 -0.22
CA HIS A 61 -3.57 9.95 -0.81
C HIS A 61 -4.26 8.79 -0.09
N GLU A 62 -5.21 9.13 0.78
CA GLU A 62 -5.88 8.18 1.68
C GLU A 62 -6.54 6.99 0.96
N THR A 63 -7.29 7.25 -0.12
CA THR A 63 -7.97 6.17 -0.86
C THR A 63 -6.99 5.22 -1.55
N ILE A 64 -5.98 5.74 -2.25
CA ILE A 64 -4.97 4.92 -2.94
C ILE A 64 -4.23 4.04 -1.93
N THR A 65 -3.72 4.63 -0.84
CA THR A 65 -3.00 3.90 0.21
C THR A 65 -3.87 2.79 0.80
N THR A 66 -5.11 3.09 1.15
CA THR A 66 -6.03 2.11 1.75
C THR A 66 -6.44 1.02 0.76
N ALA A 67 -6.68 1.36 -0.50
CA ALA A 67 -7.06 0.39 -1.53
C ALA A 67 -5.93 -0.60 -1.82
N TRP A 68 -4.68 -0.13 -1.95
CA TRP A 68 -3.51 -1.00 -2.05
C TRP A 68 -3.32 -1.87 -0.83
N GLY A 69 -3.47 -1.29 0.36
CA GLY A 69 -3.43 -2.00 1.64
C GLY A 69 -4.42 -3.17 1.69
N ARG A 70 -5.64 -2.97 1.19
CA ARG A 70 -6.67 -4.01 1.11
C ARG A 70 -6.33 -5.08 0.07
N LEU A 71 -5.99 -4.70 -1.16
CA LEU A 71 -5.71 -5.66 -2.24
C LEU A 71 -4.53 -6.57 -1.91
N VAL A 72 -3.41 -5.96 -1.53
CA VAL A 72 -2.18 -6.70 -1.21
C VAL A 72 -2.34 -7.45 0.10
N GLY A 73 -2.93 -6.80 1.12
CA GLY A 73 -3.12 -7.41 2.43
C GLY A 73 -4.11 -8.59 2.41
N ASP A 74 -5.13 -8.56 1.56
CA ASP A 74 -6.05 -9.70 1.43
C ASP A 74 -5.35 -10.90 0.78
N GLN A 75 -4.67 -10.68 -0.35
CA GLN A 75 -3.93 -11.74 -1.03
C GLN A 75 -2.79 -12.29 -0.17
N ALA A 76 -2.06 -11.43 0.55
CA ALA A 76 -0.97 -11.85 1.42
C ALA A 76 -1.46 -12.56 2.69
N ALA A 77 -2.67 -12.27 3.17
CA ALA A 77 -3.28 -13.02 4.28
C ALA A 77 -3.76 -14.41 3.84
N SER A 78 -4.22 -14.54 2.59
CA SER A 78 -4.77 -15.80 2.05
C SER A 78 -3.71 -16.75 1.49
N ASP A 79 -2.81 -16.24 0.64
CA ASP A 79 -1.71 -16.99 0.03
C ASP A 79 -0.44 -16.11 -0.02
N PRO A 80 0.31 -16.03 1.10
CA PRO A 80 1.53 -15.21 1.18
C PRO A 80 2.70 -15.76 0.35
N GLY A 81 2.64 -17.00 -0.15
CA GLY A 81 3.84 -17.68 -0.63
C GLY A 81 4.95 -17.80 0.43
N ASN A 82 6.17 -18.10 -0.01
CA ASN A 82 7.31 -18.27 0.91
C ASN A 82 7.91 -16.93 1.34
N ASP A 83 8.08 -16.02 0.38
CA ASP A 83 8.69 -14.71 0.49
C ASP A 83 8.06 -13.73 -0.51
N PHE A 84 8.54 -12.49 -0.52
CA PHE A 84 8.00 -11.44 -1.38
C PHE A 84 8.20 -11.75 -2.87
N ASP A 85 9.32 -12.36 -3.25
CA ASP A 85 9.60 -12.70 -4.64
C ASP A 85 8.66 -13.79 -5.15
N ASP A 86 8.39 -14.83 -4.36
CA ASP A 86 7.38 -15.85 -4.67
C ASP A 86 5.98 -15.24 -4.75
N PHE A 87 5.63 -14.35 -3.82
CA PHE A 87 4.35 -13.65 -3.81
C PHE A 87 4.13 -12.84 -5.09
N ILE A 88 5.10 -12.03 -5.50
CA ILE A 88 5.01 -11.20 -6.71
C ILE A 88 5.01 -12.06 -7.97
N ARG A 89 5.81 -13.13 -8.02
CA ARG A 89 5.82 -14.05 -9.15
C ARG A 89 4.46 -14.71 -9.37
N LYS A 90 3.73 -15.04 -8.30
CA LYS A 90 2.36 -15.57 -8.37
C LYS A 90 1.32 -14.49 -8.64
N ASN A 91 1.59 -13.25 -8.23
CA ASN A 91 0.67 -12.11 -8.30
C ASN A 91 1.30 -10.91 -9.04
N PRO A 92 1.69 -11.05 -10.32
CA PRO A 92 2.40 -10.00 -11.05
C PRO A 92 1.57 -8.72 -11.24
N GLN A 93 0.24 -8.80 -11.10
CA GLN A 93 -0.64 -7.64 -11.15
C GLN A 93 -0.31 -6.59 -10.09
N PHE A 94 0.28 -6.96 -8.95
CA PHE A 94 0.65 -5.98 -7.93
C PHE A 94 1.83 -5.10 -8.32
N LEU A 95 2.57 -5.43 -9.38
CA LEU A 95 3.58 -4.53 -9.95
C LEU A 95 3.00 -3.47 -10.89
N ARG A 96 1.72 -3.58 -11.28
CA ARG A 96 1.03 -2.58 -12.09
C ARG A 96 0.73 -1.34 -11.26
N THR A 97 1.29 -0.19 -11.64
CA THR A 97 0.96 1.09 -11.00
C THR A 97 -0.48 1.55 -11.29
N ASP A 98 -1.11 0.99 -12.33
CA ASP A 98 -2.47 1.30 -12.77
C ASP A 98 -3.54 0.31 -12.26
N LEU A 99 -3.19 -0.66 -11.41
CA LEU A 99 -4.12 -1.71 -10.96
C LEU A 99 -5.42 -1.15 -10.37
N LEU A 100 -5.35 -0.02 -9.66
CA LEU A 100 -6.54 0.60 -9.08
C LEU A 100 -7.53 1.13 -10.12
N GLU A 101 -7.12 1.35 -11.38
CA GLU A 101 -8.02 1.73 -12.47
C GLU A 101 -8.99 0.60 -12.84
N ASP A 102 -8.66 -0.64 -12.48
CA ASP A 102 -9.59 -1.77 -12.63
C ASP A 102 -10.79 -1.59 -11.67
N TYR A 103 -10.61 -0.95 -10.51
CA TYR A 103 -11.62 -0.82 -9.44
C TYR A 103 -12.28 0.56 -9.37
N TYR A 104 -11.54 1.60 -9.72
CA TYR A 104 -11.97 2.99 -9.59
C TYR A 104 -11.99 3.70 -10.94
N SER A 105 -13.04 4.46 -11.20
CA SER A 105 -13.00 5.47 -12.26
C SER A 105 -12.02 6.58 -11.86
N ARG A 106 -11.40 7.23 -12.85
CA ARG A 106 -10.51 8.38 -12.60
C ARG A 106 -11.23 9.50 -11.84
N ALA A 107 -12.50 9.75 -12.16
CA ALA A 107 -13.31 10.77 -11.49
C ALA A 107 -13.51 10.46 -10.00
N ARG A 108 -13.68 9.18 -9.64
CA ARG A 108 -13.79 8.72 -8.26
C ARG A 108 -12.46 8.81 -7.53
N LEU A 109 -11.41 8.21 -8.13
CA LEU A 109 -10.10 8.07 -7.49
C LEU A 109 -9.42 9.40 -7.22
N PHE A 110 -9.57 10.37 -8.13
CA PHE A 110 -8.94 11.71 -8.02
C PHE A 110 -9.92 12.80 -7.57
N SER A 111 -11.05 12.42 -6.97
CA SER A 111 -11.94 13.39 -6.33
C SER A 111 -11.27 14.04 -5.10
N PRO A 112 -11.61 15.29 -4.74
CA PRO A 112 -11.04 15.95 -3.55
C PRO A 112 -11.23 15.13 -2.26
N GLU A 113 -12.36 14.42 -2.16
CA GLU A 113 -12.70 13.57 -1.03
C GLU A 113 -11.77 12.35 -0.92
N ALA A 114 -11.49 11.67 -2.04
CA ALA A 114 -10.69 10.45 -2.08
C ALA A 114 -9.26 10.66 -1.54
N ARG A 115 -8.75 11.90 -1.61
CA ARG A 115 -7.43 12.25 -1.13
C ARG A 115 -7.33 12.26 0.40
N THR A 116 -8.40 12.64 1.10
CA THR A 116 -8.38 12.87 2.56
C THR A 116 -9.19 11.84 3.35
N ARG A 117 -10.14 11.15 2.71
CA ARG A 117 -10.87 10.02 3.30
C ARG A 117 -10.96 8.86 2.32
N PHE A 118 -11.04 7.65 2.85
CA PHE A 118 -11.27 6.48 2.01
C PHE A 118 -12.65 6.55 1.36
N VAL A 119 -12.68 6.47 0.04
CA VAL A 119 -13.91 6.28 -0.72
C VAL A 119 -13.94 4.88 -1.33
N PRO A 120 -15.07 4.14 -1.25
CA PRO A 120 -15.20 2.85 -1.91
C PRO A 120 -15.11 2.97 -3.44
N PRO A 121 -14.63 1.91 -4.12
CA PRO A 121 -14.57 1.84 -5.58
C PRO A 121 -15.96 1.92 -6.21
N ASP A 122 -16.02 2.39 -7.46
CA ASP A 122 -17.24 2.57 -8.24
C ASP A 122 -17.34 1.67 -9.48
N LEU A 123 -16.27 0.96 -9.87
CA LEU A 123 -16.31 0.00 -10.99
C LEU A 123 -16.50 -1.44 -10.52
N GLN A 124 -15.76 -1.86 -9.50
CA GLN A 124 -15.88 -3.19 -8.89
C GLN A 124 -15.43 -3.16 -7.41
N PRO A 125 -16.01 -4.00 -6.53
CA PRO A 125 -15.64 -4.01 -5.12
C PRO A 125 -14.19 -4.46 -4.91
N LEU A 126 -13.56 -3.92 -3.86
CA LEU A 126 -12.32 -4.49 -3.31
C LEU A 126 -12.65 -5.78 -2.53
N PRO A 127 -11.71 -6.74 -2.45
CA PRO A 127 -11.85 -7.93 -1.60
C PRO A 127 -11.95 -7.58 -0.10
#